data_AF-A0A6N2BA17-F1
#
_entry.id   AF-A0A6N2BA17-F1
#
_cell.length_a   1.000
_cell.length_b   1.000
_cell.length_c   1.000
_cell.angle_alpha   90.00
_cell.angle_beta   90.00
_cell.angle_gamma   90.00
#
_symmetry.space_group_name_H-M   'P 1'
#
loop_
_entity.id
_entity.type
_entity.pdbx_description
1 polymer ?
#
loop_
_entity_poly.entity_id
_entity_poly.type
_entity_poly.pdbx_seq_one_letter_code
_entity_poly.pdbx_strand_id
1 'polypeptide(L)'
;MCLQFFLATEFINLGKISNSYKRVGQGGNGSAYKGTLPNGKVVAVKRLFFNTRDWVDEFFNEVYHIHGTEHKNLVKLLGCSIEGPESLLVYE
;
A
#
# COMPACT_ATOMS: atom_id res chain seq x y z
N MET A 1 2.57 -19.65 3.77
CA MET A 1 2.88 -18.92 5.02
C MET A 1 2.35 -17.51 4.89
N CYS A 2 1.10 -17.34 5.30
CA CYS A 2 0.39 -16.07 5.33
C CYS A 2 0.75 -15.38 6.66
N LEU A 3 1.88 -14.65 6.67
CA LEU A 3 2.18 -13.78 7.80
C LEU A 3 1.22 -12.59 7.73
N GLN A 4 0.54 -12.33 8.85
CA GLN A 4 -0.27 -11.14 9.17
C GLN A 4 -1.73 -11.08 8.66
N PHE A 5 -2.54 -12.05 9.07
CA PHE A 5 -4.00 -11.90 9.17
C PHE A 5 -4.45 -10.76 10.13
N PHE A 6 -3.55 -10.20 10.96
CA PHE A 6 -3.87 -9.19 11.97
C PHE A 6 -3.75 -7.72 11.48
N LEU A 7 -3.12 -7.46 10.34
CA LEU A 7 -2.89 -6.09 9.81
C LEU A 7 -3.81 -5.72 8.64
N ALA A 8 -4.41 -6.71 7.96
CA ALA A 8 -5.23 -6.46 6.78
C ALA A 8 -6.40 -5.51 7.08
N THR A 9 -7.13 -5.72 8.18
CA THR A 9 -8.34 -4.92 8.49
C THR A 9 -8.04 -3.43 8.71
N GLU A 10 -6.95 -3.07 9.38
CA GLU A 10 -6.56 -1.67 9.59
C GLU A 10 -6.14 -1.01 8.27
N PHE A 11 -5.38 -1.73 7.44
CA PHE A 11 -4.96 -1.23 6.13
C PHE A 11 -6.10 -1.16 5.10
N ILE A 12 -7.05 -2.10 5.15
CA ILE A 12 -8.28 -2.06 4.34
C ILE A 12 -9.13 -0.85 4.73
N ASN A 13 -9.28 -0.58 6.03
CA ASN A 13 -9.97 0.62 6.50
C ASN A 13 -9.26 1.89 6.03
N LEU A 14 -7.92 1.95 6.13
CA LEU A 14 -7.16 3.04 5.54
C LEU A 14 -7.45 3.17 4.05
N GLY A 15 -7.44 2.08 3.28
CA GLY A 15 -7.82 2.06 1.86
C GLY A 15 -9.19 2.66 1.58
N LYS A 16 -10.19 2.37 2.42
CA LYS A 16 -11.53 2.97 2.31
C LYS A 16 -11.52 4.47 2.61
N ILE A 17 -10.76 4.88 3.62
CA ILE A 17 -10.56 6.30 3.93
C ILE A 17 -9.77 6.98 2.78
N SER A 18 -9.09 6.23 1.88
CA SER A 18 -8.43 6.79 0.68
C SER A 18 -9.32 7.42 -0.34
N ASN A 19 -10.52 6.86 -0.40
CA ASN A 19 -11.77 7.57 -0.60
C ASN A 19 -11.74 9.10 -0.50
N SER A 20 -11.35 9.52 0.69
CA SER A 20 -11.80 10.74 1.36
C SER A 20 -10.64 11.63 1.81
N TYR A 21 -9.40 11.12 1.86
CA TYR A 21 -8.23 11.91 2.24
C TYR A 21 -7.45 12.49 1.07
N LYS A 22 -6.64 13.51 1.39
CA LYS A 22 -5.87 14.29 0.42
C LYS A 22 -4.80 13.42 -0.25
N ARG A 23 -4.91 13.28 -1.57
CA ARG A 23 -3.87 12.68 -2.42
C ARG A 23 -2.56 13.46 -2.20
N VAL A 24 -1.48 12.74 -1.91
CA VAL A 24 -0.13 13.32 -1.74
C VAL A 24 0.71 13.22 -3.00
N GLY A 25 0.37 12.30 -3.89
CA GLY A 25 1.05 12.17 -5.18
C GLY A 25 0.33 11.22 -6.12
N GLN A 26 0.62 11.34 -7.41
CA GLN A 26 0.17 10.41 -8.43
C GLN A 26 1.39 9.95 -9.23
N GLY A 27 1.59 8.63 -9.30
CA GLY A 27 2.61 8.00 -10.13
C GLY A 27 1.96 7.22 -11.28
N GLY A 28 2.78 6.57 -12.10
CA GLY A 28 2.30 5.78 -13.25
C GLY A 28 1.34 4.65 -12.85
N ASN A 29 1.60 3.99 -11.72
CA ASN A 29 0.92 2.75 -11.35
C ASN A 29 -0.21 2.98 -10.33
N GLY A 30 -0.47 4.23 -9.95
CA GLY A 30 -1.44 4.51 -8.90
C GLY A 30 -1.32 5.86 -8.23
N SER A 31 -2.05 6.00 -7.14
CA SER A 31 -2.13 7.25 -6.38
C SER A 31 -1.74 7.02 -4.94
N ALA A 32 -0.88 7.88 -4.43
CA ALA A 32 -0.43 7.86 -3.06
C ALA A 32 -1.22 8.86 -2.24
N TYR A 33 -1.52 8.46 -1.02
CA TYR A 33 -2.32 9.22 -0.10
C TYR A 33 -1.75 9.14 1.31
N LYS A 34 -2.07 10.12 2.15
CA LYS A 34 -1.64 10.14 3.55
C LYS A 34 -2.72 9.53 4.43
N GLY A 35 -2.35 8.51 5.20
CA GLY A 35 -3.18 7.89 6.24
C GLY A 35 -2.58 8.10 7.63
N THR A 36 -3.41 7.92 8.65
CA THR A 36 -2.97 7.84 10.05
C THR A 36 -3.58 6.59 10.66
N LEU A 37 -2.73 5.71 11.20
CA LEU A 37 -3.15 4.50 11.90
C LEU A 37 -3.78 4.84 13.26
N PRO A 38 -4.58 3.93 13.87
CA PRO A 38 -5.22 4.16 15.17
C PRO A 38 -4.23 4.50 16.30
N ASN A 39 -2.99 4.02 16.18
CA ASN A 39 -1.89 4.33 17.10
C ASN A 39 -1.26 5.73 16.90
N GLY A 40 -1.81 6.55 16.00
CA GLY A 40 -1.31 7.90 15.68
C GLY A 40 -0.15 7.93 14.68
N LYS A 41 0.33 6.78 14.21
CA LYS A 41 1.41 6.70 13.22
C LYS A 41 0.92 7.16 11.84
N VAL A 42 1.63 8.11 11.25
CA VAL A 42 1.41 8.56 9.88
C VAL A 42 1.97 7.50 8.92
N VAL A 43 1.21 7.18 7.87
CA VAL A 43 1.59 6.22 6.84
C VAL A 43 1.24 6.75 5.46
N ALA A 44 1.94 6.27 4.44
CA ALA A 44 1.58 6.49 3.05
C ALA A 44 0.83 5.27 2.51
N VAL A 45 -0.35 5.49 1.91
CA VAL A 45 -1.18 4.45 1.29
C VAL A 45 -1.14 4.67 -0.22
N LYS A 46 -0.50 3.77 -0.95
CA LYS A 46 -0.48 3.77 -2.40
C LYS A 46 -1.55 2.81 -2.91
N ARG A 47 -2.54 3.36 -3.60
CA ARG A 47 -3.59 2.60 -4.28
C ARG A 47 -3.16 2.39 -5.72
N LEU A 48 -3.03 1.13 -6.11
CA LEU A 48 -2.78 0.73 -7.49
C LEU A 48 -4.13 0.43 -8.16
N PHE A 49 -4.32 1.00 -9.35
CA PHE A 49 -5.53 0.78 -10.15
C PHE A 49 -5.22 -0.21 -11.27
N PHE A 50 -6.03 -1.25 -11.40
CA PHE A 50 -5.78 -2.29 -12.38
C PHE A 50 -6.51 -2.00 -13.68
N ASN A 51 -5.78 -1.49 -14.67
CA ASN A 51 -6.29 -1.32 -16.02
C ASN A 51 -5.64 -2.27 -17.05
N THR A 52 -4.69 -3.10 -16.62
CA THR A 52 -3.87 -4.00 -17.47
C THR A 52 -3.71 -5.37 -16.83
N ARG A 53 -3.54 -6.42 -17.64
CA ARG A 53 -3.29 -7.80 -17.14
C ARG A 53 -1.98 -7.94 -16.35
N ASP A 54 -1.05 -7.01 -16.53
CA ASP A 54 0.31 -7.07 -15.96
C ASP A 54 0.41 -6.44 -14.56
N TRP A 55 -0.71 -5.97 -13.98
CA TRP A 55 -0.71 -5.32 -12.67
C TRP A 55 -0.18 -6.22 -11.54
N VAL A 56 -0.43 -7.53 -11.68
CA VAL A 56 -0.02 -8.54 -10.70
C VAL A 56 1.50 -8.56 -10.62
N ASP A 57 2.18 -8.51 -11.76
CA ASP A 57 3.63 -8.48 -11.83
C ASP A 57 4.17 -7.18 -11.25
N GLU A 58 3.56 -6.03 -11.54
CA GLU A 58 3.98 -4.75 -10.93
C GLU A 58 3.82 -4.75 -9.41
N PHE A 59 2.69 -5.24 -8.91
CA PHE A 59 2.44 -5.38 -7.48
C PHE A 59 3.48 -6.28 -6.83
N PHE A 60 3.68 -7.50 -7.36
CA PHE A 60 4.66 -8.42 -6.82
C PHE A 60 6.08 -7.91 -6.97
N ASN A 61 6.39 -7.18 -8.04
CA ASN A 61 7.70 -6.59 -8.24
C ASN A 61 7.98 -5.52 -7.18
N GLU A 62 7.01 -4.65 -6.90
CA GLU A 62 7.13 -3.62 -5.86
C GLU A 62 7.19 -4.22 -4.47
N VAL A 63 6.36 -5.23 -4.17
CA VAL A 63 6.45 -5.97 -2.91
C VAL A 63 7.80 -6.68 -2.81
N TYR A 64 8.26 -7.40 -3.84
CA TYR A 64 9.51 -8.17 -3.81
C TYR A 64 10.74 -7.29 -3.63
N HIS A 65 10.84 -6.16 -4.35
CA HIS A 65 12.00 -5.26 -4.24
C HIS A 65 12.11 -4.59 -2.88
N ILE A 66 10.97 -4.31 -2.24
CA ILE A 66 10.94 -3.63 -0.94
C ILE A 66 10.95 -4.66 0.21
N HIS A 67 10.43 -5.86 -0.03
CA HIS A 67 10.42 -6.98 0.91
C HIS A 67 11.84 -7.57 1.05
N GLY A 68 12.59 -6.99 1.98
CA GLY A 68 13.96 -7.43 2.29
C GLY A 68 14.96 -6.28 2.31
N THR A 69 14.57 -5.09 1.85
CA THR A 69 15.44 -3.92 1.83
C THR A 69 15.12 -3.00 3.02
N GLU A 70 15.85 -3.17 4.12
CA GLU A 70 15.82 -2.24 5.24
C GLU A 70 17.02 -1.29 5.17
N HIS A 71 16.81 -0.10 4.61
CA HIS A 71 17.83 0.94 4.57
C HIS A 71 17.23 2.27 5.01
N LYS A 72 17.99 3.07 5.76
CA LYS A 72 17.57 4.38 6.30
C LYS A 72 17.08 5.41 5.26
N ASN A 73 17.38 5.18 3.98
CA ASN A 73 16.98 6.06 2.88
C ASN A 73 15.86 5.45 2.00
N LEU A 74 15.32 4.29 2.36
CA LEU A 74 14.27 3.61 1.61
C LEU A 74 13.02 3.46 2.48
N VAL A 75 11.86 3.73 1.89
CA VAL A 75 10.57 3.62 2.56
C VAL A 75 10.28 2.16 2.89
N LYS A 76 9.85 1.89 4.13
CA LYS A 76 9.55 0.54 4.59
C LYS A 76 8.12 0.18 4.24
N LEU A 77 7.92 -0.93 3.53
CA LEU A 77 6.60 -1.51 3.32
C LEU A 77 6.11 -2.12 4.63
N LEU A 78 5.02 -1.58 5.17
CA LEU A 78 4.38 -2.07 6.39
C LEU A 78 3.39 -3.20 6.11
N GLY A 79 2.79 -3.20 4.92
CA GLY A 79 1.85 -4.22 4.52
C GLY A 79 1.22 -3.94 3.15
N CYS A 80 0.44 -4.90 2.69
CA CYS A 80 -0.33 -4.79 1.47
C CYS A 80 -1.69 -5.47 1.60
N SER A 81 -2.64 -5.06 0.76
CA SER A 81 -3.93 -5.72 0.59
C SER A 81 -4.23 -5.89 -0.90
N ILE A 82 -4.78 -7.04 -1.26
CA ILE A 82 -5.23 -7.36 -2.60
C ILE A 82 -6.71 -7.70 -2.51
N GLU A 83 -7.58 -6.79 -2.93
CA GLU A 83 -9.03 -6.99 -2.92
C GLU A 83 -9.61 -6.65 -4.30
N GLY A 84 -9.87 -7.70 -5.11
CA GLY A 84 -10.52 -7.55 -6.40
C GLY A 84 -9.70 -6.70 -7.40
N PRO A 85 -10.30 -5.69 -8.06
CA PRO A 85 -9.62 -4.86 -9.05
C PRO A 85 -8.74 -3.75 -8.44
N GLU A 86 -8.47 -3.80 -7.13
CA GLU A 86 -7.64 -2.81 -6.44
C GLU A 86 -6.64 -3.48 -5.49
N SER A 87 -5.44 -2.90 -5.42
CA SER A 87 -4.47 -3.23 -4.36
C SER A 87 -3.98 -1.99 -3.67
N LEU A 88 -3.60 -2.20 -2.42
CA LEU A 88 -3.11 -1.18 -1.52
C LEU A 88 -1.74 -1.61 -1.03
N LEU A 89 -0.78 -0.70 -1.13
CA LEU A 89 0.53 -0.82 -0.50
C LEU A 89 0.60 0.25 0.60
N VAL A 90 1.04 -0.14 1.78
CA VAL A 90 1.13 0.77 2.93
C VAL A 90 2.58 0.87 3.39
N TYR A 91 3.07 2.11 3.47
CA TYR A 91 4.45 2.43 3.82
C TYR A 91 4.51 3.24 5.12
N GLU A 92 5.66 3.15 5.78
CA GLU A 92 6.04 4.05 6.88
C GLU A 92 6.23 5.50 6.41
#